data_AF-A0AAQ4DQS8-F1
#
_entry.id   AF-A0AAQ4DQS8-F1
#
_cell.length_a   1.000
_cell.length_b   1.000
_cell.length_c   1.000
_cell.angle_alpha   90.00
_cell.angle_beta   90.00
_cell.angle_gamma   90.00
#
_symmetry.space_group_name_H-M   'P 1'
#
loop_
_entity.id
_entity.type
_entity.pdbx_description
1 polymer ?
#
loop_
_entity_poly.entity_id
_entity_poly.type
_entity_poly.pdbx_seq_one_letter_code
_entity_poly.pdbx_strand_id
1 'polypeptide(L)'
;MEKLRVGEKSALEKLYAGETPRWSNSALEKLRAGETPCCIKSALEKLRAGETLRWRNSVLDKLRAGETSRWRNCALEKLRVEETPRWRKSALERVRDGETPRWRNSAFEKLRDGDTPRWRNSALEKLRVGETSRWRNGALEKLRVGETPRLKHTALEKLRVGESPRWRRSALEKVRVGESPRWRNSALKKVRGGESPRWRNSALENLRV
;
A
#
# COMPACT_ATOMS: atom_id res chain seq x y z
N MET A 1 -14.57 7.03 36.96
CA MET A 1 -14.40 5.76 36.21
C MET A 1 -15.71 5.46 35.49
N GLU A 2 -15.95 6.11 34.36
CA GLU A 2 -17.21 5.97 33.62
C GLU A 2 -16.95 5.18 32.34
N LYS A 3 -17.47 3.94 32.29
CA LYS A 3 -17.46 3.12 31.09
C LYS A 3 -18.51 3.66 30.13
N LEU A 4 -18.17 4.69 29.35
CA LEU A 4 -19.05 5.18 28.31
C LEU A 4 -19.11 4.16 27.15
N ARG A 5 -20.15 3.33 27.14
CA ARG A 5 -20.70 2.78 25.89
C ARG A 5 -21.31 3.96 25.13
N VAL A 6 -20.49 4.67 24.35
CA VAL A 6 -21.00 5.67 23.39
C VAL A 6 -21.52 4.91 22.16
N GLY A 7 -22.70 4.32 22.33
CA GLY A 7 -23.53 3.86 21.23
C GLY A 7 -24.44 5.01 20.79
N GLU A 8 -24.58 5.14 19.47
CA GLU A 8 -25.62 5.91 18.77
C GLU A 8 -25.31 7.40 18.50
N LYS A 9 -24.97 7.67 17.23
CA LYS A 9 -24.91 8.98 16.54
C LYS A 9 -24.37 10.16 17.37
N SER A 10 -23.12 10.07 17.78
CA SER A 10 -22.39 11.22 18.33
C SER A 10 -21.68 11.97 17.18
N ALA A 11 -22.26 13.11 16.77
CA ALA A 11 -21.54 14.13 16.01
C ALA A 11 -20.76 14.99 17.01
N LEU A 12 -19.50 14.66 17.26
CA LEU A 12 -18.64 15.37 18.20
C LEU A 12 -17.44 15.97 17.46
N GLU A 13 -17.11 17.21 17.79
CA GLU A 13 -16.04 17.97 17.14
C GLU A 13 -14.65 17.39 17.44
N LYS A 14 -14.41 16.96 18.68
CA LYS A 14 -13.13 16.39 19.14
C LYS A 14 -13.38 15.28 20.16
N LEU A 15 -12.84 14.09 19.91
CA LEU A 15 -12.85 12.98 20.86
C LEU A 15 -11.44 12.50 21.20
N TYR A 16 -11.24 12.20 22.48
CA TYR A 16 -10.08 11.53 23.03
C TYR A 16 -10.57 10.24 23.67
N ALA A 17 -9.97 9.12 23.31
CA ALA A 17 -10.34 7.85 23.91
C ALA A 17 -9.13 7.00 24.25
N GLY A 18 -9.21 6.40 25.44
CA GLY A 18 -8.14 5.65 26.09
C GLY A 18 -7.94 4.25 25.52
N GLU A 19 -7.75 3.28 26.41
CA GLU A 19 -7.09 2.00 26.11
C GLU A 19 -7.83 1.14 25.07
N THR A 20 -9.17 1.04 25.11
CA THR A 20 -9.95 0.08 24.28
C THR A 20 -11.29 0.60 23.74
N PRO A 21 -11.40 1.80 23.16
CA PRO A 21 -12.68 2.34 22.73
C PRO A 21 -13.25 1.56 21.54
N ARG A 22 -14.57 1.35 21.58
CA ARG A 22 -15.32 0.72 20.49
C ARG A 22 -16.40 1.65 19.96
N TRP A 23 -16.29 2.01 18.69
CA TRP A 23 -17.26 2.87 18.02
C TRP A 23 -18.00 2.17 16.89
N SER A 24 -19.28 2.50 16.80
CA SER A 24 -20.17 2.05 15.73
C SER A 24 -20.99 3.24 15.27
N ASN A 25 -20.96 3.53 13.96
CA ASN A 25 -21.68 4.64 13.34
C ASN A 25 -21.31 6.02 13.93
N SER A 26 -20.03 6.39 13.81
CA SER A 26 -19.53 7.67 14.31
C SER A 26 -19.16 8.61 13.17
N ALA A 27 -19.56 9.87 13.28
CA ALA A 27 -19.12 10.95 12.40
C ALA A 27 -18.46 12.00 13.29
N LEU A 28 -17.15 12.18 13.17
CA LEU A 28 -16.40 13.11 14.03
C LEU A 28 -15.46 13.93 13.16
N GLU A 29 -15.21 15.18 13.53
CA GLU A 29 -14.21 15.97 12.82
C GLU A 29 -12.80 15.48 13.19
N LYS A 30 -12.49 15.36 14.49
CA LYS A 30 -11.17 14.95 14.97
C LYS A 30 -11.24 13.86 16.03
N LEU A 31 -10.39 12.86 15.88
CA LEU A 31 -10.27 11.76 16.83
C LEU A 31 -8.83 11.45 17.18
N ARG A 32 -8.56 11.33 18.49
CA ARG A 32 -7.34 10.73 19.04
C ARG A 32 -7.70 9.47 19.82
N ALA A 33 -7.09 8.36 19.42
CA ALA A 33 -7.31 7.07 20.05
C ALA A 33 -5.99 6.43 20.53
N GLY A 34 -6.02 5.86 21.72
CA GLY A 34 -4.88 5.18 22.36
C GLY A 34 -4.66 3.76 21.84
N GLU A 35 -4.45 2.84 22.78
CA GLU A 35 -3.76 1.56 22.57
C GLU A 35 -4.52 0.59 21.65
N THR A 36 -5.86 0.51 21.70
CA THR A 36 -6.61 -0.50 20.93
C THR A 36 -8.02 -0.10 20.40
N PRO A 37 -8.21 1.04 19.71
CA PRO A 37 -9.51 1.41 19.17
C PRO A 37 -10.04 0.43 18.10
N CYS A 38 -11.35 0.18 18.16
CA CYS A 38 -12.05 -0.60 17.14
C CYS A 38 -13.30 0.12 16.60
N CYS A 39 -13.39 0.23 15.27
CA CYS A 39 -14.43 1.01 14.59
C CYS A 39 -15.03 0.24 13.43
N ILE A 40 -16.36 0.29 13.29
CA ILE A 40 -17.08 -0.51 12.29
C ILE A 40 -17.64 0.33 11.13
N LYS A 41 -17.98 1.59 11.39
CA LYS A 41 -18.53 2.54 10.43
C LYS A 41 -18.18 3.94 10.93
N SER A 42 -17.36 4.65 10.17
CA SER A 42 -16.82 5.93 10.62
C SER A 42 -16.57 6.88 9.45
N ALA A 43 -17.00 8.13 9.58
CA ALA A 43 -16.58 9.23 8.72
C ALA A 43 -15.80 10.23 9.58
N LEU A 44 -14.51 10.43 9.31
CA LEU A 44 -13.70 11.39 10.08
C LEU A 44 -12.85 12.28 9.19
N GLU A 45 -12.72 13.56 9.53
CA GLU A 45 -11.78 14.42 8.81
C GLU A 45 -10.33 14.06 9.22
N LYS A 46 -10.06 13.90 10.52
CA LYS A 46 -8.71 13.63 11.04
C LYS A 46 -8.71 12.55 12.12
N LEU A 47 -7.88 11.53 11.92
CA LEU A 47 -7.61 10.47 12.90
C LEU A 47 -6.12 10.40 13.23
N ARG A 48 -5.80 10.44 14.52
CA ARG A 48 -4.51 9.99 15.06
C ARG A 48 -4.76 8.82 15.98
N ALA A 49 -4.14 7.70 15.71
CA ALA A 49 -4.32 6.54 16.56
C ALA A 49 -2.99 5.81 16.77
N GLY A 50 -2.82 5.28 17.99
CA GLY A 50 -1.58 4.68 18.47
C GLY A 50 -1.40 3.23 18.02
N GLU A 51 -1.13 2.37 18.99
CA GLU A 51 -0.50 1.05 18.86
C GLU A 51 -1.26 0.06 17.98
N THR A 52 -2.51 -0.33 18.34
CA THR A 52 -3.21 -1.41 17.64
C THR A 52 -4.60 -1.03 17.16
N LEU A 53 -4.80 -0.93 15.84
CA LEU A 53 -6.07 -0.43 15.28
C LEU A 53 -6.87 -1.52 14.55
N ARG A 54 -8.19 -1.52 14.73
CA ARG A 54 -9.10 -2.31 13.87
C ARG A 54 -10.25 -1.47 13.33
N TRP A 55 -10.20 -1.15 12.05
CA TRP A 55 -11.19 -0.31 11.38
C TRP A 55 -11.85 -1.04 10.23
N ARG A 56 -13.16 -0.87 10.13
CA ARG A 56 -14.00 -1.35 9.03
C ARG A 56 -14.84 -0.20 8.52
N ASN A 57 -15.11 -0.19 7.21
CA ASN A 57 -16.00 0.74 6.53
C ASN A 57 -15.77 2.19 6.95
N SER A 58 -14.60 2.70 6.61
CA SER A 58 -14.12 4.01 7.08
C SER A 58 -13.82 4.93 5.92
N VAL A 59 -14.28 6.18 6.01
CA VAL A 59 -13.92 7.26 5.11
C VAL A 59 -13.19 8.31 5.95
N LEU A 60 -11.94 8.61 5.59
CA LEU A 60 -11.18 9.66 6.30
C LEU A 60 -10.41 10.56 5.34
N ASP A 61 -10.27 11.83 5.66
CA ASP A 61 -9.39 12.69 4.87
C ASP A 61 -7.93 12.47 5.27
N LYS A 62 -7.63 12.47 6.58
CA LYS A 62 -6.27 12.36 7.10
C LYS A 62 -6.16 11.31 8.19
N LEU A 63 -5.28 10.33 7.98
CA LEU A 63 -4.96 9.28 8.94
C LEU A 63 -3.47 9.30 9.28
N ARG A 64 -3.16 9.32 10.59
CA ARG A 64 -1.88 8.89 11.15
C ARG A 64 -2.12 7.70 12.08
N ALA A 65 -1.53 6.54 11.77
CA ALA A 65 -1.61 5.33 12.57
C ALA A 65 -0.20 4.87 13.00
N GLY A 66 -0.10 4.32 14.21
CA GLY A 66 1.13 3.76 14.76
C GLY A 66 1.40 2.31 14.35
N GLU A 67 1.82 1.49 15.30
CA GLU A 67 2.59 0.26 15.14
C GLU A 67 1.91 -0.90 14.40
N THR A 68 0.62 -1.14 14.66
CA THR A 68 -0.11 -2.22 14.00
C THR A 68 -1.53 -1.80 13.68
N SER A 69 -1.94 -1.95 12.43
CA SER A 69 -3.30 -1.59 12.06
C SER A 69 -3.94 -2.56 11.07
N ARG A 70 -5.23 -2.81 11.24
CA ARG A 70 -6.04 -3.63 10.35
C ARG A 70 -7.20 -2.82 9.82
N TRP A 71 -7.20 -2.60 8.52
CA TRP A 71 -8.17 -1.79 7.82
C TRP A 71 -8.93 -2.61 6.79
N ARG A 72 -10.25 -2.47 6.76
CA ARG A 72 -11.12 -3.16 5.81
C ARG A 72 -12.14 -2.20 5.23
N ASN A 73 -12.24 -2.14 3.90
CA ASN A 73 -13.17 -1.27 3.18
C ASN A 73 -12.96 0.20 3.58
N CYS A 74 -11.84 0.78 3.14
CA CYS A 74 -11.47 2.13 3.56
C CYS A 74 -11.17 3.02 2.36
N ALA A 75 -11.61 4.28 2.43
CA ALA A 75 -11.31 5.32 1.46
C ALA A 75 -10.61 6.47 2.19
N LEU A 76 -9.42 6.87 1.72
CA LEU A 76 -8.60 7.90 2.38
C LEU A 76 -7.93 8.85 1.39
N GLU A 77 -7.92 10.14 1.69
CA GLU A 77 -7.14 11.10 0.89
C GLU A 77 -5.64 11.01 1.24
N LYS A 78 -5.30 11.06 2.55
CA LYS A 78 -3.92 11.09 3.02
C LYS A 78 -3.68 10.10 4.16
N LEU A 79 -2.72 9.21 3.95
CA LEU A 79 -2.31 8.20 4.92
C LEU A 79 -0.84 8.34 5.31
N ARG A 80 -0.56 8.26 6.62
CA ARG A 80 0.75 7.94 7.17
C ARG A 80 0.62 6.79 8.17
N VAL A 81 1.34 5.70 7.94
CA VAL A 81 1.45 4.60 8.90
C VAL A 81 2.92 4.35 9.17
N GLU A 82 3.23 4.07 10.44
CA GLU A 82 4.61 3.85 10.88
C GLU A 82 4.99 2.37 10.78
N GLU A 83 4.18 1.43 11.27
CA GLU A 83 4.55 0.00 11.17
C GLU A 83 3.39 -0.94 10.80
N THR A 84 3.76 -1.98 10.04
CA THR A 84 3.05 -3.23 9.75
C THR A 84 1.54 -3.22 9.43
N PRO A 85 0.97 -2.24 8.69
CA PRO A 85 -0.46 -2.25 8.47
C PRO A 85 -0.92 -3.39 7.55
N ARG A 86 -2.17 -3.81 7.77
CA ARG A 86 -2.88 -4.78 6.93
C ARG A 86 -4.15 -4.18 6.39
N TRP A 87 -4.17 -3.96 5.08
CA TRP A 87 -5.27 -3.36 4.36
C TRP A 87 -6.00 -4.39 3.49
N ARG A 88 -7.33 -4.33 3.52
CA ARG A 88 -8.20 -5.09 2.62
C ARG A 88 -9.24 -4.16 2.01
N LYS A 89 -9.34 -4.14 0.68
CA LYS A 89 -10.31 -3.29 -0.05
C LYS A 89 -10.10 -1.82 0.33
N SER A 90 -9.06 -1.20 -0.22
CA SER A 90 -8.67 0.17 0.10
C SER A 90 -8.52 1.01 -1.17
N ALA A 91 -9.00 2.25 -1.14
CA ALA A 91 -8.79 3.24 -2.20
C ALA A 91 -8.20 4.50 -1.56
N LEU A 92 -6.92 4.80 -1.82
CA LEU A 92 -6.27 5.95 -1.18
C LEU A 92 -5.52 6.83 -2.19
N GLU A 93 -5.60 8.15 -2.06
CA GLU A 93 -4.93 9.06 -3.00
C GLU A 93 -3.41 9.13 -2.73
N ARG A 94 -3.04 9.46 -1.48
CA ARG A 94 -1.63 9.68 -1.09
C ARG A 94 -1.27 8.89 0.15
N VAL A 95 -0.27 8.03 0.00
CA VAL A 95 0.17 7.14 1.07
C VAL A 95 1.66 7.26 1.30
N ARG A 96 2.03 7.37 2.58
CA ARG A 96 3.36 7.04 3.07
C ARG A 96 3.21 5.91 4.07
N ASP A 97 3.61 4.73 3.67
CA ASP A 97 3.57 3.55 4.53
C ASP A 97 4.98 3.24 5.01
N GLY A 98 5.06 2.65 6.20
CA GLY A 98 6.32 2.30 6.85
C GLY A 98 6.66 0.83 6.60
N GLU A 99 7.06 0.13 7.66
CA GLU A 99 7.66 -1.19 7.52
C GLU A 99 6.65 -2.33 7.29
N THR A 100 6.92 -3.16 6.29
CA THR A 100 6.26 -4.45 6.01
C THR A 100 4.74 -4.46 5.73
N PRO A 101 4.17 -3.45 5.05
CA PRO A 101 2.73 -3.35 4.93
C PRO A 101 2.16 -4.44 4.01
N ARG A 102 0.90 -4.82 4.27
CA ARG A 102 0.19 -5.85 3.52
C ARG A 102 -1.09 -5.29 2.92
N TRP A 103 -1.17 -5.35 1.61
CA TRP A 103 -2.25 -4.77 0.83
C TRP A 103 -2.94 -5.82 -0.01
N ARG A 104 -4.28 -5.82 0.04
CA ARG A 104 -5.12 -6.72 -0.75
C ARG A 104 -6.30 -5.96 -1.33
N ASN A 105 -6.47 -6.05 -2.66
CA ASN A 105 -7.51 -5.35 -3.41
C ASN A 105 -7.43 -3.86 -3.15
N SER A 106 -6.38 -3.22 -3.65
CA SER A 106 -6.04 -1.85 -3.27
C SER A 106 -5.75 -0.97 -4.48
N ALA A 107 -6.22 0.27 -4.45
CA ALA A 107 -6.05 1.26 -5.52
C ALA A 107 -5.43 2.55 -4.98
N PHE A 108 -4.44 3.11 -5.68
CA PHE A 108 -3.85 4.40 -5.30
C PHE A 108 -3.35 5.23 -6.46
N GLU A 109 -3.32 6.54 -6.23
CA GLU A 109 -2.69 7.48 -7.14
C GLU A 109 -1.17 7.60 -6.85
N LYS A 110 -0.80 7.86 -5.59
CA LYS A 110 0.59 8.09 -5.18
C LYS A 110 0.93 7.35 -3.90
N LEU A 111 1.89 6.44 -3.98
CA LEU A 111 2.36 5.65 -2.85
C LEU A 111 3.89 5.73 -2.72
N ARG A 112 4.33 6.03 -1.49
CA ARG A 112 5.69 5.76 -1.02
C ARG A 112 5.59 4.68 0.05
N ASP A 113 6.14 3.53 -0.27
CA ASP A 113 6.13 2.34 0.58
C ASP A 113 7.50 2.18 1.21
N GLY A 114 7.53 1.76 2.48
CA GLY A 114 8.75 1.36 3.16
C GLY A 114 9.18 -0.03 2.75
N ASP A 115 9.72 -0.79 3.69
CA ASP A 115 10.46 -2.01 3.38
C ASP A 115 9.57 -3.26 3.34
N THR A 116 9.86 -4.15 2.40
CA THR A 116 9.22 -5.47 2.24
C THR A 116 7.69 -5.54 2.01
N PRO A 117 7.01 -4.56 1.37
CA PRO A 117 5.57 -4.61 1.22
C PRO A 117 5.04 -5.81 0.42
N ARG A 118 3.82 -6.25 0.80
CA ARG A 118 3.12 -7.40 0.20
C ARG A 118 1.82 -6.96 -0.47
N TRP A 119 1.81 -7.01 -1.80
CA TRP A 119 0.70 -6.56 -2.64
C TRP A 119 -0.02 -7.71 -3.35
N ARG A 120 -1.35 -7.70 -3.28
CA ARG A 120 -2.20 -8.62 -4.02
C ARG A 120 -3.39 -7.90 -4.64
N ASN A 121 -3.57 -8.04 -5.95
CA ASN A 121 -4.66 -7.41 -6.72
C ASN A 121 -4.65 -5.89 -6.51
N SER A 122 -3.73 -5.20 -7.16
CA SER A 122 -3.48 -3.79 -6.89
C SER A 122 -3.35 -2.96 -8.17
N ALA A 123 -3.92 -1.76 -8.14
CA ALA A 123 -3.86 -0.79 -9.23
C ALA A 123 -3.22 0.52 -8.73
N LEU A 124 -2.17 0.98 -9.38
CA LEU A 124 -1.35 2.09 -8.90
C LEU A 124 -0.89 3.00 -10.04
N GLU A 125 -1.02 4.31 -9.89
CA GLU A 125 -0.44 5.22 -10.87
C GLU A 125 1.06 5.43 -10.60
N LYS A 126 1.43 5.86 -9.39
CA LYS A 126 2.83 6.13 -9.03
C LYS A 126 3.23 5.43 -7.74
N LEU A 127 4.27 4.61 -7.83
CA LEU A 127 4.84 3.89 -6.69
C LEU A 127 6.35 4.09 -6.58
N ARG A 128 6.80 4.33 -5.35
CA ARG A 128 8.20 4.20 -4.92
C ARG A 128 8.27 3.23 -3.74
N VAL A 129 9.11 2.22 -3.84
CA VAL A 129 9.44 1.28 -2.76
C VAL A 129 10.93 1.43 -2.43
N GLY A 130 11.27 1.38 -1.15
CA GLY A 130 12.65 1.39 -0.64
C GLY A 130 13.41 0.13 -1.08
N GLU A 131 13.35 -0.92 -0.27
CA GLU A 131 14.11 -2.15 -0.52
C GLU A 131 13.31 -3.17 -1.36
N THR A 132 12.82 -4.24 -0.71
CA THR A 132 12.20 -5.41 -1.34
C THR A 132 10.71 -5.23 -1.55
N SER A 133 10.13 -5.77 -2.61
CA SER A 133 8.66 -5.88 -2.72
C SER A 133 8.16 -7.16 -3.37
N ARG A 134 6.94 -7.56 -2.99
CA ARG A 134 6.25 -8.70 -3.61
C ARG A 134 4.90 -8.30 -4.15
N TRP A 135 4.71 -8.56 -5.44
CA TRP A 135 3.52 -8.17 -6.18
C TRP A 135 2.90 -9.37 -6.88
N ARG A 136 1.59 -9.50 -6.71
CA ARG A 136 0.77 -10.49 -7.43
C ARG A 136 -0.46 -9.82 -7.99
N ASN A 137 -0.67 -9.94 -9.30
CA ASN A 137 -1.80 -9.34 -10.01
C ASN A 137 -1.81 -7.81 -9.84
N GLY A 138 -0.92 -7.13 -10.55
CA GLY A 138 -0.73 -5.68 -10.43
C GLY A 138 -0.84 -4.96 -11.77
N ALA A 139 -1.48 -3.81 -11.77
CA ALA A 139 -1.43 -2.84 -12.88
C ALA A 139 -0.80 -1.55 -12.35
N LEU A 140 0.31 -1.13 -12.94
CA LEU A 140 1.07 0.03 -12.45
C LEU A 140 1.56 0.92 -13.59
N GLU A 141 1.31 2.22 -13.56
CA GLU A 141 1.83 3.12 -14.60
C GLU A 141 3.33 3.42 -14.39
N LYS A 142 3.72 3.81 -13.18
CA LYS A 142 5.10 4.16 -12.83
C LYS A 142 5.56 3.47 -11.56
N LEU A 143 6.62 2.67 -11.68
CA LEU A 143 7.24 1.97 -10.56
C LEU A 143 8.73 2.31 -10.43
N ARG A 144 9.15 2.68 -9.23
CA ARG A 144 10.56 2.72 -8.81
C ARG A 144 10.75 1.82 -7.60
N VAL A 145 11.69 0.90 -7.68
CA VAL A 145 12.07 0.02 -6.57
C VAL A 145 13.59 0.08 -6.43
N GLY A 146 14.09 0.18 -5.19
CA GLY A 146 15.52 0.02 -4.93
C GLY A 146 15.96 -1.38 -5.29
N GLU A 147 15.50 -2.39 -4.54
CA GLU A 147 16.11 -3.72 -4.58
C GLU A 147 15.12 -4.89 -4.73
N THR A 148 15.52 -5.89 -5.52
CA THR A 148 14.95 -7.25 -5.58
C THR A 148 13.40 -7.39 -5.62
N PRO A 149 12.67 -6.61 -6.46
CA PRO A 149 11.23 -6.80 -6.57
C PRO A 149 10.90 -8.17 -7.19
N ARG A 150 9.84 -8.80 -6.67
CA ARG A 150 9.27 -10.04 -7.21
C ARG A 150 7.87 -9.76 -7.73
N LEU A 151 7.73 -9.75 -9.05
CA LEU A 151 6.50 -9.38 -9.75
C LEU A 151 5.93 -10.58 -10.50
N LYS A 152 4.66 -10.89 -10.21
CA LYS A 152 3.91 -11.98 -10.84
C LYS A 152 2.60 -11.45 -11.40
N HIS A 153 2.29 -11.78 -12.66
CA HIS A 153 1.03 -11.38 -13.30
C HIS A 153 0.86 -9.86 -13.27
N THR A 154 1.81 -9.12 -13.85
CA THR A 154 1.84 -7.65 -13.74
C THR A 154 1.96 -6.96 -15.08
N ALA A 155 1.20 -5.88 -15.26
CA ALA A 155 1.33 -4.96 -16.37
C ALA A 155 1.93 -3.64 -15.87
N LEU A 156 3.00 -3.16 -16.51
CA LEU A 156 3.57 -1.84 -16.22
C LEU A 156 3.96 -1.04 -17.47
N GLU A 157 3.78 0.28 -17.42
CA GLU A 157 4.28 1.16 -18.48
C GLU A 157 5.74 1.56 -18.26
N LYS A 158 6.06 2.13 -17.10
CA LYS A 158 7.39 2.70 -16.82
C LYS A 158 7.96 2.13 -15.53
N LEU A 159 9.16 1.56 -15.66
CA LEU A 159 9.83 0.89 -14.57
C LEU A 159 11.28 1.34 -14.43
N ARG A 160 11.71 1.58 -13.19
CA ARG A 160 13.12 1.64 -12.80
C ARG A 160 13.35 0.73 -11.60
N VAL A 161 14.28 -0.20 -11.74
CA VAL A 161 14.72 -1.06 -10.63
C VAL A 161 16.24 -1.02 -10.55
N GLY A 162 16.78 -0.99 -9.34
CA GLY A 162 18.19 -1.27 -9.10
C GLY A 162 18.49 -2.74 -9.37
N GLU A 163 18.53 -3.55 -8.32
CA GLU A 163 19.19 -4.85 -8.37
C GLU A 163 18.23 -6.05 -8.37
N SER A 164 18.61 -7.10 -9.09
CA SER A 164 18.10 -8.47 -9.01
C SER A 164 16.57 -8.65 -9.05
N PRO A 165 15.81 -7.97 -9.95
CA PRO A 165 14.38 -8.18 -10.03
C PRO A 165 14.01 -9.54 -10.62
N ARG A 166 12.88 -10.09 -10.18
CA ARG A 166 12.34 -11.35 -10.70
C ARG A 166 10.91 -11.16 -11.22
N TRP A 167 10.72 -11.53 -12.49
CA TRP A 167 9.47 -11.35 -13.22
C TRP A 167 8.89 -12.68 -13.67
N ARG A 168 7.58 -12.81 -13.57
CA ARG A 168 6.85 -13.97 -14.09
C ARG A 168 5.49 -13.56 -14.64
N ARG A 169 5.24 -13.86 -15.91
CA ARG A 169 3.97 -13.52 -16.58
C ARG A 169 3.71 -12.02 -16.48
N SER A 170 4.64 -11.21 -17.00
CA SER A 170 4.57 -9.76 -16.91
C SER A 170 4.67 -9.12 -18.29
N ALA A 171 3.93 -8.03 -18.50
CA ALA A 171 3.96 -7.22 -19.70
C ALA A 171 4.48 -5.83 -19.34
N LEU A 172 5.61 -5.39 -19.91
CA LEU A 172 6.21 -4.09 -19.59
C LEU A 172 6.56 -3.30 -20.86
N GLU A 173 6.28 -2.00 -20.85
CA GLU A 173 6.57 -1.14 -22.02
C GLU A 173 7.99 -0.57 -21.98
N LYS A 174 8.35 0.16 -20.92
CA LYS A 174 9.63 0.87 -20.76
C LYS A 174 10.30 0.49 -19.45
N VAL A 175 11.39 -0.25 -19.54
CA VAL A 175 12.08 -0.85 -18.39
C VAL A 175 13.52 -0.37 -18.32
N ARG A 176 13.93 0.09 -17.14
CA ARG A 176 15.35 0.25 -16.78
C ARG A 176 15.62 -0.64 -15.59
N VAL A 177 16.54 -1.57 -15.73
CA VAL A 177 16.98 -2.44 -14.64
C VAL A 177 18.50 -2.35 -14.54
N GLY A 178 19.02 -2.34 -13.32
CA GLY A 178 20.43 -2.60 -13.05
C GLY A 178 20.76 -4.08 -13.20
N GLU A 179 21.33 -4.66 -12.16
CA GLU A 179 22.03 -5.94 -12.25
C GLU A 179 21.11 -7.16 -12.14
N SER A 180 21.48 -8.23 -12.85
CA SER A 180 20.95 -9.59 -12.70
C SER A 180 19.42 -9.75 -12.78
N PRO A 181 18.70 -9.11 -13.73
CA PRO A 181 17.27 -9.35 -13.88
C PRO A 181 16.96 -10.80 -14.30
N ARG A 182 15.87 -11.35 -13.77
CA ARG A 182 15.35 -12.66 -14.19
C ARG A 182 13.94 -12.53 -14.75
N TRP A 183 13.75 -12.96 -15.99
CA TRP A 183 12.50 -12.89 -16.72
C TRP A 183 11.96 -14.28 -17.05
N ARG A 184 10.66 -14.50 -16.79
CA ARG A 184 9.98 -15.73 -17.16
C ARG A 184 8.61 -15.44 -17.76
N ASN A 185 8.32 -15.95 -18.95
CA ASN A 185 7.03 -15.75 -19.62
C ASN A 185 6.65 -14.27 -19.68
N SER A 186 7.57 -13.37 -20.05
CA SER A 186 7.34 -11.93 -20.04
C SER A 186 7.41 -11.33 -21.44
N ALA A 187 6.66 -10.26 -21.68
CA ALA A 187 6.64 -9.51 -22.93
C ALA A 187 7.13 -8.08 -22.68
N LEU A 188 8.16 -7.64 -23.39
CA LEU A 188 8.83 -6.36 -23.17
C LEU A 188 9.00 -5.58 -24.47
N LYS A 189 8.67 -4.29 -24.48
CA LYS A 189 8.89 -3.43 -25.65
C LYS A 189 10.26 -2.77 -25.66
N LYS A 190 10.63 -2.05 -24.60
CA LYS A 190 11.90 -1.32 -24.49
C LYS A 190 12.58 -1.61 -23.16
N VAL A 191 13.74 -2.26 -23.21
CA VAL A 191 14.54 -2.58 -22.03
C VAL A 191 15.89 -1.91 -22.14
N ARG A 192 16.26 -1.17 -21.09
CA ARG A 192 17.65 -0.83 -20.77
C ARG A 192 18.07 -1.73 -19.61
N GLY A 193 18.85 -2.75 -19.89
CA GLY A 193 19.31 -3.72 -18.89
C GLY A 193 20.72 -3.38 -18.41
N GLY A 194 21.01 -3.71 -17.15
CA GLY A 194 22.38 -3.83 -16.68
C GLY A 194 22.91 -5.24 -16.90
N GLU A 195 23.87 -5.63 -16.08
CA GLU A 195 24.66 -6.84 -16.28
C GLU A 195 23.87 -8.13 -16.06
N SER A 196 24.24 -9.19 -16.78
CA SER A 196 23.82 -10.57 -16.57
C SER A 196 22.29 -10.84 -16.56
N PRO A 197 21.52 -10.41 -17.58
CA PRO A 197 20.09 -10.72 -17.65
C PRO A 197 19.83 -12.20 -17.95
N ARG A 198 18.87 -12.82 -17.26
CA ARG A 198 18.40 -14.19 -17.53
C ARG A 198 16.98 -14.20 -18.08
N TRP A 199 16.80 -14.90 -19.19
CA TRP A 199 15.53 -14.95 -19.93
C TRP A 199 15.00 -16.39 -20.03
N ARG A 200 13.69 -16.56 -19.86
CA ARG A 200 13.00 -17.84 -20.13
C ARG A 200 11.64 -17.57 -20.75
N ASN A 201 11.39 -18.11 -21.95
CA ASN A 201 10.14 -17.96 -22.70
C ASN A 201 9.65 -16.50 -22.71
N SER A 202 10.54 -15.55 -22.98
CA SER A 202 10.20 -14.12 -22.92
C SER A 202 10.45 -13.48 -24.27
N ALA A 203 9.53 -12.61 -24.67
CA ALA A 203 9.61 -11.85 -25.91
C ALA A 203 10.10 -10.44 -25.60
N LEU A 204 11.03 -9.96 -26.42
CA LEU A 204 11.63 -8.64 -26.28
C LEU A 204 11.74 -8.00 -27.66
N GLU A 205 11.23 -6.79 -27.79
CA GLU A 205 11.27 -6.03 -29.04
C GLU A 205 12.56 -5.21 -29.16
N ASN A 206 12.94 -4.46 -28.13
CA ASN A 206 14.16 -3.65 -28.11
C ASN A 206 14.93 -3.80 -26.80
N LEU A 207 16.21 -4.20 -26.90
CA LEU A 207 17.15 -4.29 -25.79
C LEU A 207 18.33 -3.36 -26.04
N ARG A 208 18.60 -2.50 -25.07
CA ARG A 208 19.85 -1.78 -24.94
C ARG A 208 20.53 -2.23 -23.67
N VAL A 209 21.76 -2.69 -23.77
CA VAL A 209 22.64 -2.95 -22.62
C VAL A 209 23.44 -1.68 -22.37
#